data_AF-A0A6L5EWV1-F1
#
_entry.id   AF-A0A6L5EWV1-F1
#
_cell.length_a   1.000
_cell.length_b   1.000
_cell.length_c   1.000
_cell.angle_alpha   90.00
_cell.angle_beta   90.00
_cell.angle_gamma   90.00
#
_symmetry.space_group_name_H-M   'P 1'
#
loop_
_entity.id
_entity.type
_entity.pdbx_description
1 polymer ?
#
loop_
_entity_poly.entity_id
_entity_poly.type
_entity_poly.pdbx_seq_one_letter_code
_entity_poly.pdbx_strand_id
1 'polypeptide(L)'
;MSLGEEQDLVPLGAGFDVIRRGYSPSQVNEHLEELDANLKMITSDRDAAISQAGDLARQLEMARTEINDLKNEVETLSLPPTEIEGLSARLRRMVRRAQDEASDTRARAEAEASHIRAKAEADATAMRTRYDQLLADLDARRQDMENEHREVMDRARAEAQEILNHAQEERLQLDLEAEERRTKVEEDFEIAMATRRSEAMRQLAEQEAASKAEAERRLREATDEAKQVREQIATEQSEHKDEVDKRHRESVEEANRRKQESITEANARLAEATDEANRRVAEATETANRRINHAADRLEELRTLRDDISGQIRAIRSVISDADVLLSKAVTTSGRREEVAADDTAETEGAKDDAAEQDSAAPVNGTPEQSGVAR
;
A
#
# COMPACT_ATOMS: atom_id res chain seq x y z
N MET A 1 148.17 -58.49 40.26
CA MET A 1 149.13 -59.59 40.04
C MET A 1 148.37 -60.61 39.22
N SER A 2 148.48 -60.65 37.88
CA SER A 2 149.61 -61.15 37.09
C SER A 2 150.24 -62.40 37.71
N LEU A 3 149.98 -63.53 37.05
CA LEU A 3 150.67 -64.84 37.00
C LEU A 3 149.60 -65.81 36.45
N GLY A 4 149.67 -66.20 35.17
CA GLY A 4 150.23 -67.50 34.76
C GLY A 4 149.11 -68.56 34.82
N GLU A 5 148.73 -69.31 33.81
CA GLU A 5 149.47 -69.87 32.68
C GLU A 5 148.44 -70.19 31.58
N GLU A 6 148.71 -69.78 30.34
CA GLU A 6 148.15 -70.46 29.17
C GLU A 6 148.88 -71.80 29.07
N GLN A 7 148.35 -72.82 29.76
CA GLN A 7 148.74 -74.19 29.50
C GLN A 7 148.16 -74.56 28.13
N ASP A 8 149.02 -74.48 27.13
CA ASP A 8 148.87 -75.12 25.84
C ASP A 8 148.67 -76.62 26.10
N LEU A 9 147.40 -77.02 26.27
CA LEU A 9 147.00 -78.40 26.50
C LEU A 9 147.29 -79.17 25.22
N VAL A 10 148.52 -79.68 25.12
CA VAL A 10 148.85 -80.76 24.19
C VAL A 10 147.86 -81.89 24.46
N PRO A 11 147.03 -82.31 23.50
CA PRO A 11 146.18 -83.47 23.69
C PRO A 11 147.10 -84.67 23.84
N LEU A 12 147.24 -85.17 25.07
CA LEU A 12 147.76 -86.50 25.31
C LEU A 12 146.75 -87.46 24.68
N GLY A 13 146.99 -87.81 23.41
CA GLY A 13 146.26 -88.86 22.72
C GLY A 13 146.48 -90.16 23.48
N ALA A 14 145.56 -90.48 24.39
CA ALA A 14 145.44 -91.78 25.03
C ALA A 14 144.91 -92.77 23.98
N GLY A 15 145.75 -93.10 23.00
CA GLY A 15 145.45 -94.17 22.06
C GLY A 15 145.50 -95.49 22.81
N PHE A 16 144.43 -96.28 22.74
CA PHE A 16 144.45 -97.68 23.18
C PHE A 16 145.18 -98.56 22.16
N ASP A 17 145.91 -99.57 22.62
CA ASP A 17 146.56 -100.56 21.75
C ASP A 17 145.52 -101.43 21.01
N VAL A 18 145.70 -101.64 19.69
CA VAL A 18 144.76 -102.40 18.85
C VAL A 18 145.17 -103.88 18.76
N ILE A 19 144.32 -104.79 19.26
CA ILE A 19 144.52 -106.25 19.22
C ILE A 19 143.43 -106.95 18.37
N ARG A 20 143.76 -108.12 17.77
CA ARG A 20 142.96 -108.84 16.73
C ARG A 20 141.51 -109.22 17.12
N ARG A 21 141.13 -109.09 18.40
CA ARG A 21 139.75 -109.23 18.95
C ARG A 21 139.51 -108.20 20.08
N GLY A 22 139.64 -106.92 19.78
CA GLY A 22 139.35 -105.81 20.71
C GLY A 22 137.95 -105.21 20.53
N TYR A 23 137.58 -104.27 21.41
CA TYR A 23 136.40 -103.43 21.22
C TYR A 23 136.52 -102.58 19.96
N SER A 24 135.40 -102.27 19.31
CA SER A 24 135.41 -101.43 18.11
C SER A 24 135.95 -100.03 18.45
N PRO A 25 137.02 -99.54 17.78
CA PRO A 25 137.55 -98.21 18.04
C PRO A 25 136.50 -97.10 17.92
N SER A 26 135.54 -97.24 17.01
CA SER A 26 134.46 -96.25 16.83
C SER A 26 133.54 -96.18 18.06
N GLN A 27 133.18 -97.33 18.63
CA GLN A 27 132.30 -97.41 19.80
C GLN A 27 133.02 -96.96 21.07
N VAL A 28 134.32 -97.24 21.20
CA VAL A 28 135.13 -96.77 22.33
C VAL A 28 135.29 -95.25 22.28
N ASN A 29 135.55 -94.68 21.10
CA ASN A 29 135.65 -93.23 20.94
C ASN A 29 134.31 -92.54 21.23
N GLU A 30 133.19 -93.08 20.72
CA GLU A 30 131.85 -92.57 21.03
C GLU A 30 131.59 -92.58 22.55
N HIS A 31 131.94 -93.66 23.25
CA HIS A 31 131.77 -93.74 24.70
C HIS A 31 132.72 -92.81 25.48
N LEU A 32 133.96 -92.61 25.00
CA LEU A 32 134.88 -91.63 25.59
C LEU A 32 134.38 -90.19 25.36
N GLU A 33 133.83 -89.89 24.18
CA GLU A 33 133.20 -88.60 23.90
C GLU A 33 131.99 -88.36 24.81
N GLU A 34 131.17 -89.39 25.07
CA GLU A 34 130.11 -89.34 26.07
C GLU A 34 130.64 -89.11 27.49
N LEU A 35 131.71 -89.79 27.91
CA LEU A 35 132.33 -89.62 29.23
C LEU A 35 132.96 -88.23 29.40
N ASP A 36 133.64 -87.71 28.38
CA ASP A 36 134.19 -86.35 28.37
C ASP A 36 133.07 -85.31 28.40
N ALA A 37 131.96 -85.54 27.69
CA ALA A 37 130.78 -84.69 27.77
C ALA A 37 130.17 -84.71 29.18
N ASN A 38 130.06 -85.89 29.80
CA ASN A 38 129.57 -86.03 31.17
C ASN A 38 130.51 -85.37 32.20
N LEU A 39 131.83 -85.49 32.04
CA LEU A 39 132.81 -84.82 32.90
C LEU A 39 132.73 -83.30 32.76
N LYS A 40 132.58 -82.79 31.54
CA LYS A 40 132.33 -81.35 31.28
C LYS A 40 131.03 -80.88 31.93
N MET A 41 129.97 -81.68 31.86
CA MET A 41 128.71 -81.37 32.52
C MET A 41 128.86 -81.34 34.06
N ILE A 42 129.46 -82.36 34.66
CA ILE A 42 129.67 -82.42 36.13
C ILE A 42 130.58 -81.30 36.62
N THR A 43 131.62 -80.94 35.86
CA THR A 43 132.49 -79.82 36.22
C THR A 43 131.76 -78.49 36.14
N SER A 44 130.95 -78.28 35.09
CA SER A 44 130.04 -77.12 34.99
C SER A 44 129.06 -77.07 36.16
N ASP A 45 128.42 -78.19 36.51
CA ASP A 45 127.47 -78.27 37.62
C ASP A 45 128.14 -78.02 38.98
N ARG A 46 129.35 -78.57 39.18
CA ARG A 46 130.16 -78.31 40.36
C ARG A 46 130.52 -76.83 40.48
N ASP A 47 130.97 -76.23 39.39
CA ASP A 47 131.39 -74.83 39.39
C ASP A 47 130.18 -73.89 39.60
N ALA A 48 129.02 -74.23 39.03
CA ALA A 48 127.75 -73.55 39.31
C ALA A 48 127.33 -73.68 40.79
N ALA A 49 127.44 -74.89 41.37
CA ALA A 49 127.15 -75.11 42.78
C ALA A 49 128.12 -74.37 43.71
N ILE A 50 129.41 -74.30 43.37
CA ILE A 50 130.42 -73.52 44.11
C ILE A 50 130.07 -72.03 44.06
N SER A 51 129.69 -71.51 42.90
CA SER A 51 129.24 -70.11 42.76
C SER A 51 128.00 -69.84 43.62
N GLN A 52 126.99 -70.70 43.55
CA GLN A 52 125.77 -70.57 44.35
C GLN A 52 126.04 -70.65 45.85
N ALA A 53 126.92 -71.56 46.28
CA ALA A 53 127.35 -71.65 47.67
C ALA A 53 128.08 -70.38 48.13
N GLY A 54 128.93 -69.81 47.27
CA GLY A 54 129.58 -68.53 47.50
C GLY A 54 128.60 -67.36 47.61
N ASP A 55 127.57 -67.31 46.77
CA ASP A 55 126.52 -66.30 46.82
C ASP A 55 125.68 -66.39 48.09
N LEU A 56 125.26 -67.60 48.45
CA LEU A 56 124.53 -67.85 49.69
C LEU A 56 125.36 -67.52 50.92
N ALA A 57 126.67 -67.83 50.92
CA ALA A 57 127.56 -67.43 52.00
C ALA A 57 127.65 -65.90 52.13
N ARG A 58 127.70 -65.17 51.01
CA ARG A 58 127.67 -63.70 51.02
C ARG A 58 126.36 -63.15 51.56
N GLN A 59 125.21 -63.69 51.13
CA GLN A 59 123.90 -63.28 51.63
C GLN A 59 123.75 -63.58 53.13
N LEU A 60 124.23 -64.73 53.59
CA LEU A 60 124.24 -65.08 55.02
C LEU A 60 125.10 -64.11 55.82
N GLU A 61 126.25 -63.71 55.31
CA GLU A 61 127.11 -62.76 56.01
C GLU A 61 126.48 -61.35 56.04
N MET A 62 125.87 -60.90 54.94
CA MET A 62 125.10 -59.64 54.90
C MET A 62 123.93 -59.66 55.91
N ALA A 63 123.16 -60.75 55.94
CA ALA A 63 122.06 -60.90 56.89
C ALA A 63 122.59 -60.98 58.34
N ARG A 64 123.74 -61.62 58.58
CA ARG A 64 124.38 -61.66 59.91
C ARG A 64 124.84 -60.28 60.35
N THR A 65 125.45 -59.49 59.46
CA THR A 65 125.82 -58.11 59.76
C THR A 65 124.59 -57.27 60.06
N GLU A 66 123.52 -57.38 59.26
CA GLU A 66 122.27 -56.66 59.47
C GLU A 66 121.60 -57.06 60.79
N ILE A 67 121.56 -58.36 61.12
CA ILE A 67 121.05 -58.85 62.40
C ILE A 67 121.88 -58.32 63.57
N ASN A 68 123.20 -58.28 63.45
CA ASN A 68 124.07 -57.74 64.50
C ASN A 68 123.87 -56.23 64.67
N ASP A 69 123.73 -55.48 63.58
CA ASP A 69 123.45 -54.05 63.61
C ASP A 69 122.08 -53.78 64.26
N LEU A 70 121.04 -54.51 63.85
CA LEU A 70 119.71 -54.45 64.47
C LEU A 70 119.73 -54.84 65.95
N LYS A 71 120.53 -55.86 66.34
CA LYS A 71 120.70 -56.26 67.74
C LYS A 71 121.38 -55.17 68.56
N ASN A 72 122.47 -54.59 68.06
CA ASN A 72 123.17 -53.48 68.73
C ASN A 72 122.25 -52.27 68.87
N GLU A 73 121.43 -52.00 67.86
CA GLU A 73 120.43 -50.94 67.90
C GLU A 73 119.35 -51.20 68.94
N VAL A 74 118.81 -52.43 69.00
CA VAL A 74 117.84 -52.85 70.02
C VAL A 74 118.44 -52.79 71.42
N GLU A 75 119.69 -53.24 71.59
CA GLU A 75 120.41 -53.17 72.86
C GLU A 75 120.51 -51.71 73.32
N THR A 76 120.97 -50.82 72.44
CA THR A 76 121.03 -49.36 72.68
C THR A 76 119.67 -48.76 73.05
N LEU A 77 118.57 -49.27 72.48
CA LEU A 77 117.20 -48.84 72.77
C LEU A 77 116.63 -49.43 74.07
N SER A 78 117.11 -50.60 74.49
CA SER A 78 116.63 -51.35 75.64
C SER A 78 117.30 -50.93 76.96
N LEU A 79 118.51 -50.35 76.90
CA LEU A 79 119.16 -49.78 78.07
C LEU A 79 118.44 -48.49 78.53
N PRO A 80 118.30 -48.27 79.85
CA PRO A 80 117.76 -47.01 80.38
C PRO A 80 118.69 -45.85 79.99
N PRO A 81 118.14 -44.69 79.57
CA PRO A 81 118.93 -43.65 78.90
C PRO A 81 119.84 -42.92 79.88
N THR A 82 121.12 -43.29 79.91
CA THR A 82 122.15 -42.59 80.68
C THR A 82 123.02 -41.65 79.84
N GLU A 83 122.86 -41.65 78.51
CA GLU A 83 123.63 -40.82 77.58
C GLU A 83 122.73 -39.92 76.70
N ILE A 84 123.19 -38.69 76.46
CA ILE A 84 122.45 -37.63 75.74
C ILE A 84 122.17 -38.01 74.27
N GLU A 85 123.03 -38.83 73.67
CA GLU A 85 122.93 -39.22 72.25
C GLU A 85 121.79 -40.21 71.99
N GLY A 86 121.59 -41.21 72.87
CA GLY A 86 120.48 -42.16 72.81
C GLY A 86 119.10 -41.52 73.01
N LEU A 87 119.03 -40.45 73.81
CA LEU A 87 117.83 -39.64 73.96
C LEU A 87 117.46 -38.93 72.64
N SER A 88 118.45 -38.37 71.93
CA SER A 88 118.24 -37.69 70.64
C SER A 88 117.76 -38.62 69.53
N ALA A 89 118.25 -39.87 69.50
CA ALA A 89 117.87 -40.86 68.50
C ALA A 89 116.44 -41.38 68.73
N ARG A 90 116.06 -41.64 69.99
CA ARG A 90 114.69 -42.02 70.36
C ARG A 90 113.69 -40.89 70.10
N LEU A 91 114.05 -39.64 70.41
CA LEU A 91 113.22 -38.47 70.10
C LEU A 91 113.01 -38.31 68.59
N ARG A 92 114.06 -38.45 67.77
CA ARG A 92 113.94 -38.42 66.31
C ARG A 92 113.00 -39.50 65.78
N ARG A 93 113.06 -40.73 66.30
CA ARG A 93 112.13 -41.82 65.92
C ARG A 93 110.70 -41.56 66.40
N MET A 94 110.51 -41.02 67.60
CA MET A 94 109.20 -40.65 68.09
C MET A 94 108.57 -39.54 67.25
N VAL A 95 109.36 -38.54 66.86
CA VAL A 95 108.91 -37.47 65.95
C VAL A 95 108.56 -38.03 64.58
N ARG A 96 109.39 -38.93 64.02
CA ARG A 96 109.07 -39.59 62.74
C ARG A 96 107.79 -40.41 62.83
N ARG A 97 107.62 -41.22 63.87
CA ARG A 97 106.38 -41.99 64.12
C ARG A 97 105.16 -41.08 64.30
N ALA A 98 105.31 -39.94 64.98
CA ALA A 98 104.24 -38.97 65.14
C ALA A 98 103.91 -38.26 63.81
N GLN A 99 104.91 -38.01 62.96
CA GLN A 99 104.70 -37.49 61.61
C GLN A 99 103.98 -38.50 60.72
N ASP A 100 104.38 -39.79 60.77
CA ASP A 100 103.74 -40.87 60.03
C ASP A 100 102.29 -41.06 60.49
N GLU A 101 102.03 -41.08 61.80
CA GLU A 101 100.66 -41.13 62.36
C GLU A 101 99.85 -39.86 61.98
N ALA A 102 100.49 -38.68 61.94
CA ALA A 102 99.83 -37.45 61.49
C ALA A 102 99.49 -37.50 59.99
N SER A 103 100.33 -38.10 59.15
CA SER A 103 99.99 -38.32 57.73
C SER A 103 98.87 -39.35 57.57
N ASP A 104 98.88 -40.42 58.35
CA ASP A 104 97.84 -41.47 58.27
C ASP A 104 96.49 -40.96 58.77
N THR A 105 96.47 -40.14 59.83
CA THR A 105 95.24 -39.49 60.30
C THR A 105 94.71 -38.48 59.29
N ARG A 106 95.59 -37.69 58.65
CA ARG A 106 95.20 -36.79 57.55
C ARG A 106 94.65 -37.54 56.36
N ALA A 107 95.33 -38.60 55.91
CA ALA A 107 94.88 -39.41 54.78
C ALA A 107 93.51 -40.05 55.05
N ARG A 108 93.28 -40.56 56.27
CA ARG A 108 91.96 -41.06 56.69
C ARG A 108 90.90 -39.96 56.68
N ALA A 109 91.19 -38.81 57.27
CA ALA A 109 90.24 -37.68 57.31
C ALA A 109 89.93 -37.14 55.91
N GLU A 110 90.91 -37.07 55.01
CA GLU A 110 90.72 -36.67 53.61
C GLU A 110 89.89 -37.69 52.84
N ALA A 111 90.13 -38.98 53.04
CA ALA A 111 89.32 -40.05 52.44
C ALA A 111 87.86 -39.99 52.93
N GLU A 112 87.63 -39.86 54.24
CA GLU A 112 86.30 -39.69 54.82
C GLU A 112 85.61 -38.41 54.30
N ALA A 113 86.31 -37.28 54.25
CA ALA A 113 85.77 -36.04 53.71
C ALA A 113 85.41 -36.17 52.22
N SER A 114 86.25 -36.84 51.43
CA SER A 114 85.98 -37.10 50.01
C SER A 114 84.75 -38.00 49.83
N HIS A 115 84.59 -39.02 50.66
CA HIS A 115 83.42 -39.91 50.64
C HIS A 115 82.14 -39.16 51.03
N ILE A 116 82.18 -38.31 52.06
CA ILE A 116 81.02 -37.47 52.45
C ILE A 116 80.63 -36.52 51.32
N ARG A 117 81.61 -35.87 50.67
CA ARG A 117 81.35 -34.98 49.53
C ARG A 117 80.77 -35.72 48.34
N ALA A 118 81.37 -36.85 47.95
CA ALA A 118 80.87 -37.68 46.85
C ALA A 118 79.44 -38.15 47.11
N LYS A 119 79.12 -38.58 48.33
CA LYS A 119 77.76 -38.95 48.72
C LYS A 119 76.79 -37.76 48.64
N ALA A 120 77.17 -36.61 49.19
CA ALA A 120 76.33 -35.41 49.14
C ALA A 120 76.09 -34.92 47.70
N GLU A 121 77.09 -35.02 46.82
CA GLU A 121 76.98 -34.69 45.40
C GLU A 121 76.09 -35.70 44.66
N ALA A 122 76.22 -37.00 44.95
CA ALA A 122 75.34 -38.03 44.41
C ALA A 122 73.87 -37.82 44.84
N ASP A 123 73.65 -37.51 46.12
CA ASP A 123 72.31 -37.22 46.63
C ASP A 123 71.74 -35.93 46.01
N ALA A 124 72.55 -34.87 45.88
CA ALA A 124 72.12 -33.61 45.25
C ALA A 124 71.78 -33.79 43.76
N THR A 125 72.59 -34.55 43.02
CA THR A 125 72.32 -34.86 41.61
C THR A 125 71.06 -35.71 41.46
N ALA A 126 70.86 -36.72 42.31
CA ALA A 126 69.64 -37.53 42.33
C ALA A 126 68.39 -36.71 42.66
N MET A 127 68.49 -35.70 43.54
CA MET A 127 67.37 -34.80 43.82
C MET A 127 67.08 -33.88 42.63
N ARG A 128 68.12 -33.32 42.00
CA ARG A 128 67.95 -32.47 40.81
C ARG A 128 67.27 -33.22 39.67
N THR A 129 67.73 -34.43 39.35
CA THR A 129 67.12 -35.24 38.28
C THR A 129 65.66 -35.58 38.57
N ARG A 130 65.30 -35.86 39.84
CA ARG A 130 63.90 -36.05 40.24
C ARG A 130 63.06 -34.79 40.06
N TYR A 131 63.58 -33.63 40.41
CA TYR A 131 62.86 -32.36 40.22
C TYR A 131 62.72 -32.01 38.73
N ASP A 132 63.75 -32.24 37.93
CA ASP A 132 63.71 -32.03 36.48
C ASP A 132 62.64 -32.94 35.83
N GLN A 133 62.56 -34.21 36.26
CA GLN A 133 61.50 -35.12 35.84
C GLN A 133 60.11 -34.64 36.27
N LEU A 134 59.95 -34.21 37.53
CA LEU A 134 58.67 -33.69 38.02
C LEU A 134 58.23 -32.43 37.27
N LEU A 135 59.17 -31.52 36.97
CA LEU A 135 58.90 -30.33 36.18
C LEU A 135 58.49 -30.69 34.74
N ALA A 136 59.20 -31.62 34.10
CA ALA A 136 58.83 -32.11 32.78
C ALA A 136 57.43 -32.77 32.75
N ASP A 137 57.09 -33.56 33.77
CA ASP A 137 55.76 -34.17 33.91
C ASP A 137 54.66 -33.11 34.11
N LEU A 138 54.94 -32.06 34.89
CA LEU A 138 53.99 -30.96 35.10
C LEU A 138 53.80 -30.12 33.84
N ASP A 139 54.88 -29.86 33.09
CA ASP A 139 54.81 -29.14 31.82
C ASP A 139 54.06 -29.96 30.77
N ALA A 140 54.29 -31.28 30.69
CA ALA A 140 53.53 -32.18 29.82
C ALA A 140 52.04 -32.17 30.17
N ARG A 141 51.69 -32.36 31.45
CA ARG A 141 50.28 -32.28 31.91
C ARG A 141 49.66 -30.92 31.60
N ARG A 142 50.40 -29.83 31.76
CA ARG A 142 49.92 -28.49 31.43
C ARG A 142 49.62 -28.37 29.94
N GLN A 143 50.51 -28.85 29.07
CA GLN A 143 50.29 -28.85 27.62
C GLN A 143 49.09 -29.71 27.22
N ASP A 144 48.95 -30.89 27.80
CA ASP A 144 47.81 -31.78 27.55
C ASP A 144 46.50 -31.09 27.95
N MET A 145 46.43 -30.49 29.14
CA MET A 145 45.26 -29.74 29.59
C MET A 145 44.97 -28.51 28.70
N GLU A 146 45.99 -27.79 28.24
CA GLU A 146 45.83 -26.65 27.32
C GLU A 146 45.30 -27.11 25.95
N ASN A 147 45.78 -28.26 25.45
CA ASN A 147 45.31 -28.87 24.20
C ASN A 147 43.87 -29.36 24.32
N GLU A 148 43.54 -30.14 25.36
CA GLU A 148 42.17 -30.59 25.64
C GLU A 148 41.23 -29.41 25.79
N HIS A 149 41.63 -28.36 26.53
CA HIS A 149 40.84 -27.15 26.68
C HIS A 149 40.59 -26.46 25.33
N ARG A 150 41.64 -26.34 24.51
CA ARG A 150 41.53 -25.76 23.18
C ARG A 150 40.58 -26.56 22.29
N GLU A 151 40.69 -27.89 22.29
CA GLU A 151 39.80 -28.77 21.55
C GLU A 151 38.34 -28.69 22.01
N VAL A 152 38.10 -28.62 23.33
CA VAL A 152 36.75 -28.41 23.87
C VAL A 152 36.20 -27.06 23.44
N MET A 153 37.02 -26.00 23.48
CA MET A 153 36.60 -24.66 23.06
C MET A 153 36.34 -24.57 21.56
N ASP A 154 37.17 -25.20 20.73
CA ASP A 154 36.99 -25.22 19.28
C ASP A 154 35.74 -26.04 18.90
N ARG A 155 35.48 -27.18 19.58
CA ARG A 155 34.22 -27.93 19.44
C ARG A 155 33.00 -27.12 19.86
N ALA A 156 33.03 -26.51 21.04
CA ALA A 156 31.92 -25.69 21.53
C ALA A 156 31.63 -24.49 20.60
N ARG A 157 32.67 -23.88 20.01
CA ARG A 157 32.52 -22.83 19.01
C ARG A 157 31.92 -23.34 17.71
N ALA A 158 32.35 -24.51 17.23
CA ALA A 158 31.80 -25.12 16.03
C ALA A 158 30.31 -25.46 16.23
N GLU A 159 29.95 -26.12 17.34
CA GLU A 159 28.56 -26.43 17.70
C GLU A 159 27.71 -25.15 17.83
N ALA A 160 28.23 -24.10 18.49
CA ALA A 160 27.53 -22.83 18.58
C ALA A 160 27.29 -22.20 17.20
N GLN A 161 28.27 -22.28 16.30
CA GLN A 161 28.14 -21.77 14.94
C GLN A 161 27.11 -22.56 14.14
N GLU A 162 27.06 -23.89 14.29
CA GLU A 162 26.05 -24.74 13.66
C GLU A 162 24.64 -24.38 14.15
N ILE A 163 24.45 -24.20 15.46
CA ILE A 163 23.17 -23.76 16.02
C ILE A 163 22.77 -22.39 15.47
N LEU A 164 23.71 -21.44 15.39
CA LEU A 164 23.44 -20.11 14.84
C LEU A 164 23.06 -20.18 13.36
N ASN A 165 23.77 -20.98 12.55
CA ASN A 165 23.46 -21.15 11.14
C ASN A 165 22.08 -21.80 10.97
N HIS A 166 21.78 -22.87 11.71
CA HIS A 166 20.47 -23.52 11.68
C HIS A 166 19.34 -22.56 12.07
N ALA A 167 19.51 -21.81 13.16
CA ALA A 167 18.52 -20.82 13.59
C ALA A 167 18.33 -19.69 12.56
N GLN A 168 19.40 -19.29 11.85
CA GLN A 168 19.31 -18.32 10.76
C GLN A 168 18.55 -18.88 9.56
N GLU A 169 18.81 -20.13 9.18
CA GLU A 169 18.10 -20.80 8.09
C GLU A 169 16.62 -20.98 8.41
N GLU A 170 16.28 -21.43 9.62
CA GLU A 170 14.89 -21.52 10.08
C GLU A 170 14.20 -20.16 10.10
N ARG A 171 14.88 -19.11 10.57
CA ARG A 171 14.34 -17.74 10.53
C ARG A 171 14.03 -17.32 9.10
N LEU A 172 14.97 -17.52 8.17
CA LEU A 172 14.77 -17.16 6.77
C LEU A 172 13.62 -17.96 6.14
N GLN A 173 13.48 -19.24 6.45
CA GLN A 173 12.35 -20.06 5.98
C GLN A 173 11.02 -19.53 6.51
N LEU A 174 10.94 -19.24 7.82
CA LEU A 174 9.73 -18.69 8.44
C LEU A 174 9.39 -17.29 7.90
N ASP A 175 10.40 -16.46 7.63
CA ASP A 175 10.22 -15.15 7.03
C ASP A 175 9.63 -15.27 5.61
N LEU A 176 10.19 -16.16 4.78
CA LEU A 176 9.66 -16.45 3.44
C LEU A 176 8.23 -16.99 3.49
N GLU A 177 7.95 -17.97 4.37
CA GLU A 177 6.60 -18.49 4.54
C GLU A 177 5.62 -17.43 5.02
N ALA A 178 6.05 -16.53 5.92
CA ALA A 178 5.22 -15.45 6.42
C ALA A 178 4.95 -14.41 5.33
N GLU A 179 5.94 -14.07 4.50
CA GLU A 179 5.77 -13.21 3.33
C GLU A 179 4.77 -13.82 2.34
N GLU A 180 4.93 -15.10 1.98
CA GLU A 180 3.98 -15.79 1.10
C GLU A 180 2.55 -15.85 1.67
N ARG A 181 2.41 -16.02 2.99
CA ARG A 181 1.09 -15.97 3.64
C ARG A 181 0.50 -14.56 3.59
N ARG A 182 1.32 -13.52 3.79
CA ARG A 182 0.87 -12.12 3.69
C ARG A 182 0.41 -11.79 2.28
N THR A 183 1.19 -12.14 1.26
CA THR A 183 0.82 -11.88 -0.15
C THR A 183 -0.47 -12.60 -0.52
N LYS A 184 -0.63 -13.89 -0.16
CA LYS A 184 -1.88 -14.64 -0.40
C LYS A 184 -3.09 -13.98 0.27
N VAL A 185 -2.94 -13.57 1.53
CA VAL A 185 -4.02 -12.88 2.26
C VAL A 185 -4.34 -11.52 1.63
N GLU A 186 -3.33 -10.77 1.16
CA GLU A 186 -3.52 -9.51 0.44
C GLU A 186 -4.25 -9.71 -0.89
N GLU A 187 -3.86 -10.72 -1.67
CA GLU A 187 -4.52 -11.10 -2.93
C GLU A 187 -5.98 -11.52 -2.70
N ASP A 188 -6.23 -12.42 -1.74
CA ASP A 188 -7.58 -12.88 -1.39
C ASP A 188 -8.45 -11.73 -0.90
N PHE A 189 -7.89 -10.82 -0.09
CA PHE A 189 -8.57 -9.62 0.38
C PHE A 189 -8.90 -8.67 -0.77
N GLU A 190 -7.98 -8.44 -1.70
CA GLU A 190 -8.21 -7.59 -2.86
C GLU A 190 -9.32 -8.17 -3.75
N ILE A 191 -9.30 -9.49 -4.00
CA ILE A 191 -10.35 -10.19 -4.75
C ILE A 191 -11.69 -10.05 -4.03
N ALA A 192 -11.76 -10.34 -2.72
CA ALA A 192 -12.97 -10.23 -1.93
C ALA A 192 -13.52 -8.79 -1.85
N MET A 193 -12.64 -7.79 -1.82
CA MET A 193 -13.04 -6.39 -1.84
C MET A 193 -13.46 -5.93 -3.24
N ALA A 194 -12.83 -6.44 -4.30
CA ALA A 194 -13.28 -6.19 -5.67
C ALA A 194 -14.67 -6.78 -5.92
N THR A 195 -14.92 -8.03 -5.51
CA THR A 195 -16.24 -8.66 -5.63
C THR A 195 -17.28 -7.90 -4.82
N ARG A 196 -17.02 -7.60 -3.54
CA ARG A 196 -17.94 -6.81 -2.71
C ARG A 196 -18.21 -5.42 -3.27
N ARG A 197 -17.19 -4.73 -3.80
CA ARG A 197 -17.37 -3.43 -4.49
C ARG A 197 -18.24 -3.58 -5.73
N SER A 198 -18.03 -4.61 -6.54
CA SER A 198 -18.83 -4.86 -7.75
C SER A 198 -20.28 -5.19 -7.42
N GLU A 199 -20.54 -5.99 -6.39
CA GLU A 199 -21.88 -6.32 -5.90
C GLU A 199 -22.58 -5.08 -5.34
N ALA A 200 -21.89 -4.27 -4.53
CA ALA A 200 -22.43 -3.02 -4.01
C ALA A 200 -22.75 -2.03 -5.14
N MET A 201 -21.88 -1.88 -6.15
CA MET A 201 -22.17 -1.07 -7.34
C MET A 201 -23.37 -1.62 -8.12
N ARG A 202 -23.50 -2.93 -8.25
CA ARG A 202 -24.65 -3.55 -8.92
C ARG A 202 -25.95 -3.30 -8.17
N GLN A 203 -25.96 -3.46 -6.85
CA GLN A 203 -27.13 -3.16 -6.01
C GLN A 203 -27.52 -1.69 -6.10
N LEU A 204 -26.55 -0.77 -6.08
CA LEU A 204 -26.81 0.66 -6.22
C LEU A 204 -27.39 0.98 -7.60
N ALA A 205 -26.84 0.38 -8.67
CA ALA A 205 -27.39 0.51 -10.02
C ALA A 205 -28.80 -0.08 -10.15
N GLU A 206 -29.09 -1.23 -9.52
CA GLU A 206 -30.42 -1.84 -9.48
C GLU A 206 -31.41 -0.94 -8.71
N GLN A 207 -31.01 -0.36 -7.58
CA GLN A 207 -31.83 0.60 -6.83
C GLN A 207 -32.08 1.88 -7.62
N GLU A 208 -31.07 2.43 -8.29
CA GLU A 208 -31.23 3.59 -9.15
C GLU A 208 -32.15 3.30 -10.34
N ALA A 209 -32.01 2.12 -10.97
CA ALA A 209 -32.87 1.70 -12.07
C ALA A 209 -34.32 1.48 -11.60
N ALA A 210 -34.53 0.84 -10.45
CA ALA A 210 -35.86 0.68 -9.85
C ALA A 210 -36.49 2.03 -9.51
N SER A 211 -35.73 2.93 -8.88
CA SER A 211 -36.20 4.29 -8.53
C SER A 211 -36.56 5.09 -9.78
N LYS A 212 -35.73 5.03 -10.84
CA LYS A 212 -36.03 5.66 -12.13
C LYS A 212 -37.28 5.06 -12.78
N ALA A 213 -37.40 3.74 -12.80
CA ALA A 213 -38.57 3.07 -13.38
C ALA A 213 -39.86 3.40 -12.61
N GLU A 214 -39.82 3.50 -11.29
CA GLU A 214 -40.96 3.96 -10.50
C GLU A 214 -41.29 5.43 -10.75
N ALA A 215 -40.28 6.30 -10.82
CA ALA A 215 -40.50 7.72 -11.16
C ALA A 215 -41.13 7.87 -12.55
N GLU A 216 -40.67 7.09 -13.54
CA GLU A 216 -41.27 7.04 -14.88
C GLU A 216 -42.69 6.47 -14.89
N ARG A 217 -43.00 5.49 -14.01
CA ARG A 217 -44.39 5.00 -13.85
C ARG A 217 -45.29 6.07 -13.27
N ARG A 218 -44.87 6.71 -12.16
CA ARG A 218 -45.63 7.80 -11.54
C ARG A 218 -45.82 8.97 -12.49
N LEU A 219 -44.81 9.30 -13.31
CA LEU A 219 -44.94 10.33 -14.34
C LEU A 219 -45.96 9.89 -15.40
N ARG A 220 -45.90 8.65 -15.89
CA ARG A 220 -46.87 8.11 -16.86
C ARG A 220 -48.29 8.11 -16.32
N GLU A 221 -48.51 7.57 -15.12
CA GLU A 221 -49.79 7.57 -14.43
C GLU A 221 -50.32 9.00 -14.24
N ALA A 222 -49.50 9.93 -13.76
CA ALA A 222 -49.89 11.33 -13.62
C ALA A 222 -50.19 12.01 -14.97
N THR A 223 -49.46 11.67 -16.04
CA THR A 223 -49.76 12.19 -17.39
C THR A 223 -51.04 11.60 -17.97
N ASP A 224 -51.32 10.32 -17.71
CA ASP A 224 -52.55 9.64 -18.14
C ASP A 224 -53.75 10.16 -17.35
N GLU A 225 -53.64 10.33 -16.04
CA GLU A 225 -54.64 10.99 -15.20
C GLU A 225 -54.85 12.44 -15.63
N ALA A 226 -53.79 13.21 -15.86
CA ALA A 226 -53.91 14.58 -16.37
C ALA A 226 -54.59 14.61 -17.74
N LYS A 227 -54.35 13.61 -18.60
CA LYS A 227 -55.04 13.47 -19.88
C LYS A 227 -56.52 13.12 -19.68
N GLN A 228 -56.84 12.17 -18.81
CA GLN A 228 -58.22 11.81 -18.46
C GLN A 228 -58.99 12.99 -17.86
N VAL A 229 -58.39 13.73 -16.92
CA VAL A 229 -58.98 14.93 -16.33
C VAL A 229 -59.16 16.01 -17.40
N ARG A 230 -58.20 16.21 -18.30
CA ARG A 230 -58.38 17.14 -19.44
C ARG A 230 -59.49 16.69 -20.38
N GLU A 231 -59.62 15.40 -20.66
CA GLU A 231 -60.70 14.84 -21.46
C GLU A 231 -62.06 15.00 -20.76
N GLN A 232 -62.15 14.73 -19.46
CA GLN A 232 -63.35 14.96 -18.64
C GLN A 232 -63.74 16.43 -18.60
N ILE A 233 -62.78 17.34 -18.35
CA ILE A 233 -63.02 18.78 -18.41
C ILE A 233 -63.45 19.19 -19.81
N ALA A 234 -62.86 18.62 -20.87
CA ALA A 234 -63.27 18.92 -22.25
C ALA A 234 -64.70 18.41 -22.54
N THR A 235 -65.09 17.24 -22.04
CA THR A 235 -66.47 16.73 -22.17
C THR A 235 -67.45 17.57 -21.36
N GLU A 236 -67.13 17.89 -20.11
CA GLU A 236 -67.95 18.77 -19.26
C GLU A 236 -68.05 20.18 -19.86
N GLN A 237 -66.96 20.71 -20.43
CA GLN A 237 -66.99 21.98 -21.16
C GLN A 237 -67.84 21.90 -22.42
N SER A 238 -67.80 20.78 -23.16
CA SER A 238 -68.68 20.55 -24.31
C SER A 238 -70.14 20.49 -23.88
N GLU A 239 -70.46 19.70 -22.86
CA GLU A 239 -71.81 19.56 -22.31
C GLU A 239 -72.33 20.90 -21.76
N HIS A 240 -71.53 21.62 -20.98
CA HIS A 240 -71.88 22.96 -20.52
C HIS A 240 -72.05 23.95 -21.66
N LYS A 241 -71.21 23.87 -22.71
CA LYS A 241 -71.37 24.70 -23.90
C LYS A 241 -72.66 24.36 -24.65
N ASP A 242 -72.97 23.08 -24.81
CA ASP A 242 -74.21 22.60 -25.44
C ASP A 242 -75.45 22.99 -24.63
N GLU A 243 -75.38 22.94 -23.29
CA GLU A 243 -76.43 23.43 -22.39
C GLU A 243 -76.60 24.94 -22.47
N VAL A 244 -75.51 25.71 -22.50
CA VAL A 244 -75.54 27.16 -22.68
C VAL A 244 -76.12 27.51 -24.04
N ASP A 245 -75.71 26.82 -25.11
CA ASP A 245 -76.23 27.01 -26.46
C ASP A 245 -77.72 26.62 -26.53
N LYS A 246 -78.14 25.58 -25.82
CA LYS A 246 -79.56 25.18 -25.72
C LYS A 246 -80.38 26.23 -24.97
N ARG A 247 -79.91 26.71 -23.82
CA ARG A 247 -80.57 27.81 -23.08
C ARG A 247 -80.59 29.10 -23.91
N HIS A 248 -79.54 29.37 -24.67
CA HIS A 248 -79.51 30.52 -25.57
C HIS A 248 -80.52 30.36 -26.71
N ARG A 249 -80.62 29.18 -27.33
CA ARG A 249 -81.65 28.87 -28.33
C ARG A 249 -83.06 29.00 -27.75
N GLU A 250 -83.33 28.40 -26.60
CA GLU A 250 -84.62 28.50 -25.92
C GLU A 250 -84.98 29.95 -25.57
N SER A 251 -84.01 30.74 -25.09
CA SER A 251 -84.19 32.17 -24.81
C SER A 251 -84.43 33.00 -26.07
N VAL A 252 -83.72 32.71 -27.16
CA VAL A 252 -83.90 33.37 -28.47
C VAL A 252 -85.25 32.98 -29.09
N GLU A 253 -85.66 31.72 -28.98
CA GLU A 253 -86.97 31.23 -29.43
C GLU A 253 -88.11 31.85 -28.60
N GLU A 254 -87.94 31.98 -27.28
CA GLU A 254 -88.90 32.65 -26.42
C GLU A 254 -88.99 34.16 -26.72
N ALA A 255 -87.85 34.83 -26.96
CA ALA A 255 -87.81 36.21 -27.40
C ALA A 255 -88.47 36.40 -28.78
N ASN A 256 -88.23 35.48 -29.72
CA ASN A 256 -88.87 35.48 -31.03
C ASN A 256 -90.38 35.22 -30.94
N ARG A 257 -90.83 34.35 -30.02
CA ARG A 257 -92.24 34.10 -29.77
C ARG A 257 -92.94 35.33 -29.20
N ARG A 258 -92.35 35.99 -28.20
CA ARG A 258 -92.86 37.27 -27.66
C ARG A 258 -92.92 38.36 -28.72
N LYS A 259 -91.91 38.42 -29.61
CA LYS A 259 -91.91 39.32 -30.76
C LYS A 259 -93.04 39.00 -31.74
N GLN A 260 -93.26 37.71 -32.05
CA GLN A 260 -94.31 37.28 -32.95
C GLN A 260 -95.71 37.56 -32.37
N GLU A 261 -95.91 37.30 -31.08
CA GLU A 261 -97.12 37.62 -30.33
C GLU A 261 -97.40 39.13 -30.34
N SER A 262 -96.38 39.95 -30.07
CA SER A 262 -96.47 41.41 -30.15
C SER A 262 -96.82 41.92 -31.56
N ILE A 263 -96.25 41.31 -32.61
CA ILE A 263 -96.57 41.64 -34.01
C ILE A 263 -98.02 41.23 -34.33
N THR A 264 -98.48 40.07 -33.87
CA THR A 264 -99.87 39.65 -34.09
C THR A 264 -100.87 40.54 -33.36
N GLU A 265 -100.57 40.98 -32.14
CA GLU A 265 -101.41 41.94 -31.41
C GLU A 265 -101.41 43.33 -32.08
N ALA A 266 -100.26 43.80 -32.57
CA ALA A 266 -100.16 45.07 -33.29
C ALA A 266 -100.95 45.02 -34.61
N ASN A 267 -100.90 43.91 -35.34
CA ASN A 267 -101.67 43.71 -36.56
C ASN A 267 -103.18 43.58 -36.28
N ALA A 268 -103.58 42.95 -35.17
CA ALA A 268 -104.98 42.89 -34.76
C ALA A 268 -105.55 44.27 -34.44
N ARG A 269 -104.79 45.12 -33.73
CA ARG A 269 -105.18 46.53 -33.46
C ARG A 269 -105.24 47.38 -34.73
N LEU A 270 -104.34 47.14 -35.69
CA LEU A 270 -104.39 47.79 -37.00
C LEU A 270 -105.64 47.39 -37.78
N ALA A 271 -105.97 46.10 -37.82
CA ALA A 271 -107.16 45.59 -38.50
C ALA A 271 -108.46 46.18 -37.90
N GLU A 272 -108.56 46.21 -36.56
CA GLU A 272 -109.71 46.77 -35.85
C GLU A 272 -109.88 48.28 -36.12
N ALA A 273 -108.77 49.04 -36.18
CA ALA A 273 -108.81 50.46 -36.52
C ALA A 273 -109.23 50.72 -37.98
N THR A 274 -108.78 49.89 -38.94
CA THR A 274 -109.23 49.98 -40.34
C THR A 274 -110.70 49.62 -40.52
N ASP A 275 -111.20 48.63 -39.79
CA ASP A 275 -112.61 48.23 -39.85
C ASP A 275 -113.53 49.31 -39.26
N GLU A 276 -113.09 50.01 -38.22
CA GLU A 276 -113.82 51.14 -37.63
C GLU A 276 -113.80 52.39 -38.53
N ALA A 277 -112.69 52.64 -39.24
CA ALA A 277 -112.58 53.71 -40.24
C ALA A 277 -113.53 53.48 -41.43
N ASN A 278 -113.59 52.25 -41.95
CA ASN A 278 -114.49 51.89 -43.04
C ASN A 278 -115.97 52.01 -42.64
N ARG A 279 -116.30 51.69 -41.38
CA ARG A 279 -117.66 51.84 -40.84
C ARG A 279 -118.11 53.32 -40.80
N ARG A 280 -117.23 54.22 -40.35
CA ARG A 280 -117.51 55.68 -40.30
C ARG A 280 -117.67 56.29 -41.71
N VAL A 281 -116.94 55.80 -42.71
CA VAL A 281 -117.08 56.25 -44.10
C VAL A 281 -118.43 55.79 -44.70
N ALA A 282 -118.86 54.56 -44.43
CA ALA A 282 -120.14 54.04 -44.91
C ALA A 282 -121.34 54.86 -44.36
N GLU A 283 -121.33 55.18 -43.07
CA GLU A 283 -122.39 55.97 -42.42
C GLU A 283 -122.46 57.43 -42.93
N ALA A 284 -121.30 58.03 -43.24
CA ALA A 284 -121.23 59.37 -43.85
C ALA A 284 -121.75 59.39 -45.30
N THR A 285 -121.55 58.30 -46.04
CA THR A 285 -122.02 58.18 -47.44
C THR A 285 -123.54 58.00 -47.48
N GLU A 286 -124.11 57.27 -46.52
CA GLU A 286 -125.56 57.06 -46.43
C GLU A 286 -126.32 58.33 -46.04
N THR A 287 -125.76 59.16 -45.15
CA THR A 287 -126.34 60.45 -44.76
C THR A 287 -126.28 61.50 -45.87
N ALA A 288 -125.26 61.47 -46.72
CA ALA A 288 -125.18 62.32 -47.93
C ALA A 288 -126.27 61.96 -48.96
N ASN A 289 -126.51 60.66 -49.20
CA ASN A 289 -127.53 60.20 -50.15
C ASN A 289 -128.96 60.56 -49.72
N ARG A 290 -129.27 60.53 -48.41
CA ARG A 290 -130.58 60.97 -47.89
C ARG A 290 -130.85 62.45 -48.15
N ARG A 291 -129.83 63.31 -48.08
CA ARG A 291 -129.96 64.76 -48.34
C ARG A 291 -130.16 65.07 -49.82
N ILE A 292 -129.51 64.31 -50.71
CA ILE A 292 -129.64 64.49 -52.17
C ILE A 292 -131.06 64.12 -52.64
N ASN A 293 -131.63 63.02 -52.14
CA ASN A 293 -132.98 62.61 -52.51
C ASN A 293 -134.06 63.59 -52.00
N HIS A 294 -133.90 64.10 -50.76
CA HIS A 294 -134.82 65.11 -50.22
C HIS A 294 -134.76 66.45 -51.00
N ALA A 295 -133.63 66.79 -51.62
CA ALA A 295 -133.50 67.97 -52.47
C ALA A 295 -134.11 67.75 -53.87
N ALA A 296 -134.09 66.52 -54.38
CA ALA A 296 -134.71 66.16 -55.66
C ALA A 296 -136.25 66.26 -55.59
N ASP A 297 -136.87 65.77 -54.52
CA ASP A 297 -138.34 65.83 -54.34
C ASP A 297 -138.85 67.28 -54.24
N ARG A 298 -138.09 68.17 -53.58
CA ARG A 298 -138.42 69.60 -53.47
C ARG A 298 -138.32 70.37 -54.80
N LEU A 299 -137.44 69.93 -55.70
CA LEU A 299 -137.31 70.49 -57.04
C LEU A 299 -138.45 70.06 -57.98
N GLU A 300 -139.08 68.93 -57.71
CA GLU A 300 -140.22 68.42 -58.48
C GLU A 300 -141.53 69.13 -58.08
N GLU A 301 -141.74 69.40 -56.79
CA GLU A 301 -142.85 70.23 -56.27
C GLU A 301 -142.82 71.68 -56.79
N LEU A 302 -141.62 72.25 -57.03
CA LEU A 302 -141.46 73.59 -57.59
C LEU A 302 -141.67 73.65 -59.12
N ARG A 303 -141.57 72.51 -59.83
CA ARG A 303 -141.83 72.42 -61.28
C ARG A 303 -143.32 72.34 -61.59
N THR A 304 -144.11 71.68 -60.76
CA THR A 304 -145.58 71.58 -60.94
C THR A 304 -146.29 72.92 -60.65
N LEU A 305 -145.81 73.67 -59.66
CA LEU A 305 -146.31 75.02 -59.33
C LEU A 305 -145.99 76.06 -60.43
N ARG A 306 -144.86 75.89 -61.13
CA ARG A 306 -144.48 76.73 -62.29
C ARG A 306 -145.34 76.45 -63.52
N ASP A 307 -145.73 75.21 -63.75
CA ASP A 307 -146.52 74.83 -64.92
C ASP A 307 -148.00 75.30 -64.79
N ASP A 308 -148.54 75.36 -63.57
CA ASP A 308 -149.86 75.94 -63.27
C ASP A 308 -149.91 77.48 -63.43
N ILE A 309 -148.83 78.19 -63.05
CA ILE A 309 -148.71 79.66 -63.24
C ILE A 309 -148.47 80.00 -64.73
N SER A 310 -147.80 79.12 -65.48
CA SER A 310 -147.56 79.30 -66.93
C SER A 310 -148.83 79.09 -67.77
N GLY A 311 -149.82 78.34 -67.27
CA GLY A 311 -151.14 78.20 -67.88
C GLY A 311 -152.00 79.46 -67.78
N GLN A 312 -151.86 80.20 -66.68
CA GLN A 312 -152.63 81.42 -66.41
C GLN A 312 -152.08 82.68 -67.08
N ILE A 313 -150.85 82.64 -67.63
CA ILE A 313 -150.22 83.77 -68.38
C ILE A 313 -150.41 83.63 -69.91
N ARG A 314 -150.83 82.47 -70.41
CA ARG A 314 -151.36 82.32 -71.80
C ARG A 314 -152.85 82.62 -71.91
N ALA A 315 -153.50 82.86 -70.78
CA ALA A 315 -154.66 83.73 -70.74
C ALA A 315 -154.37 84.99 -71.56
N ILE A 316 -155.43 85.63 -72.04
CA ILE A 316 -155.45 87.10 -72.02
C ILE A 316 -154.53 87.78 -73.06
N ARG A 317 -153.61 87.03 -73.71
CA ARG A 317 -152.89 87.38 -74.94
C ARG A 317 -153.76 87.21 -76.19
N SER A 318 -155.01 86.76 -76.05
CA SER A 318 -156.01 86.68 -77.12
C SER A 318 -156.94 87.90 -77.22
N VAL A 319 -156.72 88.99 -76.48
CA VAL A 319 -157.62 90.17 -76.49
C VAL A 319 -156.91 91.52 -76.63
N ILE A 320 -155.58 91.58 -76.70
CA ILE A 320 -154.87 92.87 -76.90
C ILE A 320 -153.71 92.66 -77.89
N SER A 321 -153.84 93.26 -79.09
CA SER A 321 -152.88 93.32 -80.22
C SER A 321 -153.14 92.31 -81.36
N ASP A 322 -154.35 92.19 -81.94
CA ASP A 322 -154.93 93.10 -82.96
C ASP A 322 -154.79 94.60 -82.67
N ALA A 323 -154.17 95.28 -83.64
CA ALA A 323 -153.78 96.68 -83.67
C ALA A 323 -152.77 97.07 -82.55
N ASP A 324 -151.61 97.64 -82.82
CA ASP A 324 -151.38 98.61 -83.86
C ASP A 324 -149.89 98.63 -84.18
N VAL A 325 -149.61 98.36 -85.45
CA VAL A 325 -148.79 99.23 -86.30
C VAL A 325 -147.32 99.31 -85.87
N LEU A 326 -146.52 98.47 -86.51
CA LEU A 326 -145.70 98.93 -87.63
C LEU A 326 -144.95 100.21 -87.30
N LEU A 327 -143.63 100.06 -87.37
CA LEU A 327 -142.76 101.11 -87.89
C LEU A 327 -142.83 102.38 -87.03
N SER A 328 -141.73 102.79 -86.44
CA SER A 328 -140.72 103.45 -87.25
C SER A 328 -139.79 104.16 -86.25
N LYS A 329 -138.50 103.89 -86.29
CA LYS A 329 -137.54 104.58 -87.19
C LYS A 329 -137.18 105.96 -86.63
N ALA A 330 -136.00 106.03 -86.03
CA ALA A 330 -135.08 107.18 -86.03
C ALA A 330 -133.76 106.68 -85.39
N VAL A 331 -132.61 106.71 -86.07
CA VAL A 331 -131.75 107.90 -86.24
C VAL A 331 -131.22 108.32 -84.87
N THR A 332 -129.94 108.44 -84.54
CA THR A 332 -128.64 108.54 -85.21
C THR A 332 -127.61 108.71 -84.08
N THR A 333 -126.34 108.87 -84.44
CA THR A 333 -125.33 109.73 -83.76
C THR A 333 -124.83 109.25 -82.39
N SER A 334 -123.58 108.77 -82.35
CA SER A 334 -122.35 109.56 -82.33
C SER A 334 -122.05 110.06 -80.91
N GLY A 335 -120.87 109.68 -80.43
CA GLY A 335 -120.45 109.81 -79.04
C GLY A 335 -120.48 111.23 -78.48
N ARG A 336 -120.39 111.29 -77.14
CA ARG A 336 -119.49 112.12 -76.31
C ARG A 336 -119.94 111.92 -74.84
N ARG A 337 -119.10 111.32 -73.96
CA ARG A 337 -118.08 111.96 -73.07
C ARG A 337 -118.79 112.83 -72.02
N GLU A 338 -118.50 112.73 -70.74
CA GLU A 338 -117.18 112.67 -70.13
C GLU A 338 -117.32 112.02 -68.75
N GLU A 339 -116.30 111.26 -68.37
CA GLU A 339 -116.00 110.73 -67.02
C GLU A 339 -117.03 109.73 -66.47
N VAL A 340 -116.64 108.50 -66.12
CA VAL A 340 -115.56 108.17 -65.19
C VAL A 340 -114.83 106.90 -65.65
N ALA A 341 -113.54 107.07 -65.95
CA ALA A 341 -112.52 106.05 -66.08
C ALA A 341 -111.89 105.82 -64.70
N ALA A 342 -111.59 104.58 -64.33
CA ALA A 342 -110.25 103.98 -64.30
C ALA A 342 -109.47 104.21 -63.00
N ASP A 343 -109.26 103.10 -62.27
CA ASP A 343 -108.05 102.73 -61.53
C ASP A 343 -108.17 101.19 -61.27
N ASP A 344 -107.41 100.31 -61.93
CA ASP A 344 -106.02 99.84 -61.68
C ASP A 344 -105.86 99.11 -60.33
N THR A 345 -105.70 97.78 -60.34
CA THR A 345 -104.45 96.97 -60.37
C THR A 345 -103.68 96.89 -59.05
N ALA A 346 -103.11 95.69 -58.84
CA ALA A 346 -101.89 95.41 -58.07
C ALA A 346 -102.02 95.55 -56.53
N GLU A 347 -101.29 94.89 -55.64
CA GLU A 347 -100.25 93.84 -55.62
C GLU A 347 -100.01 93.55 -54.11
N THR A 348 -99.09 92.62 -53.80
CA THR A 348 -98.56 92.15 -52.49
C THR A 348 -99.34 91.00 -51.82
N GLU A 349 -98.91 89.72 -51.89
CA GLU A 349 -97.62 89.01 -51.62
C GLU A 349 -97.61 88.40 -50.20
N GLY A 350 -97.12 87.17 -49.96
CA GLY A 350 -96.39 86.20 -50.79
C GLY A 350 -96.79 84.76 -50.39
N ALA A 351 -96.66 83.73 -51.24
CA ALA A 351 -95.42 83.13 -51.76
C ALA A 351 -94.52 82.65 -50.61
N LYS A 352 -93.98 81.42 -50.54
CA LYS A 352 -93.75 80.33 -51.52
C LYS A 352 -93.11 79.14 -50.75
N ASP A 353 -93.16 77.93 -51.35
CA ASP A 353 -92.07 76.96 -51.63
C ASP A 353 -90.93 76.78 -50.57
N ASP A 354 -90.22 75.67 -50.43
CA ASP A 354 -90.13 74.33 -50.99
C ASP A 354 -89.07 73.60 -50.14
N ALA A 355 -89.00 72.28 -50.29
CA ALA A 355 -87.77 71.47 -50.27
C ALA A 355 -86.72 71.58 -49.13
N ALA A 356 -86.58 70.42 -48.46
CA ALA A 356 -85.34 69.63 -48.34
C ALA A 356 -84.16 70.08 -47.45
N GLU A 357 -83.46 69.04 -46.99
CA GLU A 357 -82.10 68.98 -46.41
C GLU A 357 -81.93 69.43 -44.95
N GLN A 358 -81.73 68.49 -44.02
CA GLN A 358 -80.51 67.71 -43.72
C GLN A 358 -79.57 68.42 -42.73
N ASP A 359 -79.32 67.65 -41.67
CA ASP A 359 -78.01 67.41 -41.06
C ASP A 359 -77.48 68.31 -39.94
N SER A 360 -76.82 67.59 -39.02
CA SER A 360 -75.82 68.02 -38.06
C SER A 360 -76.34 68.76 -36.81
N ALA A 361 -75.80 68.57 -35.61
CA ALA A 361 -74.86 67.61 -35.08
C ALA A 361 -74.93 67.73 -33.55
N ALA A 362 -74.39 66.70 -32.90
CA ALA A 362 -73.95 66.54 -31.51
C ALA A 362 -73.14 67.76 -30.95
N PRO A 363 -72.50 67.75 -29.74
CA PRO A 363 -72.20 66.59 -28.89
C PRO A 363 -72.02 66.78 -27.34
N VAL A 364 -71.86 65.63 -26.67
CA VAL A 364 -70.79 65.27 -25.69
C VAL A 364 -70.83 65.65 -24.18
N ASN A 365 -70.36 64.64 -23.40
CA ASN A 365 -69.88 64.55 -22.01
C ASN A 365 -70.92 64.53 -20.88
N GLY A 366 -70.85 63.66 -19.86
CA GLY A 366 -69.82 62.70 -19.42
C GLY A 366 -69.96 62.49 -17.89
N THR A 367 -69.27 61.48 -17.35
CA THR A 367 -69.02 61.16 -15.91
C THR A 367 -70.17 60.54 -15.07
N PRO A 368 -69.88 59.73 -14.01
CA PRO A 368 -68.71 59.83 -13.13
C PRO A 368 -67.88 58.56 -12.81
N GLU A 369 -66.67 58.85 -12.32
CA GLU A 369 -65.68 58.02 -11.66
C GLU A 369 -66.06 57.58 -10.23
N GLN A 370 -65.23 56.65 -9.72
CA GLN A 370 -64.76 56.41 -8.33
C GLN A 370 -65.32 55.15 -7.66
N SER A 371 -64.63 54.42 -6.79
CA SER A 371 -63.20 54.14 -6.49
C SER A 371 -63.21 53.17 -5.27
N GLY A 372 -62.14 52.39 -5.05
CA GLY A 372 -61.74 51.83 -3.73
C GLY A 372 -62.54 50.61 -3.22
N VAL A 373 -61.98 49.41 -3.02
CA VAL A 373 -60.93 48.96 -2.06
C VAL A 373 -61.27 49.23 -0.59
N ALA A 374 -61.61 48.16 0.17
CA ALA A 374 -61.00 47.75 1.45
C ALA A 374 -61.92 46.84 2.30
N ARG A 375 -61.69 45.52 2.28
CA ARG A 375 -61.27 44.70 3.44
C ARG A 375 -61.07 43.25 3.06
#